data_AF-A0A7K2MB01-F1
#
_entry.id   AF-A0A7K2MB01-F1
#
_cell.length_a   1.000
_cell.length_b   1.000
_cell.length_c   1.000
_cell.angle_alpha   90.00
_cell.angle_beta   90.00
_cell.angle_gamma   90.00
#
_symmetry.space_group_name_H-M   'P 1'
#
loop_
_entity.id
_entity.type
_entity.pdbx_description
1 polymer ?
#
loop_
_entity_poly.entity_id
_entity_poly.type
_entity_poly.pdbx_seq_one_letter_code
_entity_poly.pdbx_strand_id
1 'polypeptide(L)'
;MSRPLPLVLAQAARRPADDLDGFAADVARRVQGLPARPLVVYPELHLGGGPGGSDLSPAELPEATAEPLDGPRDTALARIAADLGVWLAPGSFFERGADGRVHNTAAVYSPDG
;
A
#
# COMPACT_ATOMS: atom_id res chain seq x y z
N MET A 1 8.53 -2.79 -29.33
CA MET A 1 9.26 -1.58 -28.86
C MET A 1 9.40 -1.67 -27.35
N SER A 2 10.58 -1.42 -26.80
CA SER A 2 10.75 -1.31 -25.34
C SER A 2 10.17 0.03 -24.87
N ARG A 3 9.45 0.03 -23.74
CA ARG A 3 8.95 1.25 -23.10
C ARG A 3 9.65 1.34 -21.73
N PRO A 4 10.39 2.43 -21.43
CA PRO A 4 11.02 2.56 -20.12
C PRO A 4 9.95 2.63 -19.03
N LEU A 5 10.17 1.92 -17.92
CA LEU A 5 9.36 1.99 -16.71
C LEU A 5 10.18 2.75 -15.66
N PRO A 6 9.80 4.00 -15.31
CA PRO A 6 10.43 4.69 -14.20
C PRO A 6 10.11 3.96 -12.89
N LEU A 7 11.11 3.77 -12.04
CA LEU A 7 10.95 3.19 -10.71
C LEU A 7 11.17 4.24 -9.64
N VAL A 8 10.26 4.28 -8.67
CA VAL A 8 10.42 5.00 -7.41
C VAL A 8 10.50 3.95 -6.30
N LEU A 9 11.65 3.89 -5.63
CA LEU A 9 11.83 3.04 -4.45
C LEU A 9 11.77 3.94 -3.21
N ALA A 10 10.74 3.74 -2.40
CA ALA A 10 10.53 4.53 -1.20
C ALA A 10 11.13 3.83 0.03
N GLN A 11 11.98 4.55 0.76
CA GLN A 11 12.15 4.31 2.19
C GLN A 11 11.17 5.23 2.93
N ALA A 12 10.33 4.66 3.78
CA ALA A 12 9.25 5.35 4.46
C ALA A 12 9.16 4.91 5.92
N ALA A 13 8.75 5.84 6.80
CA ALA A 13 8.40 5.51 8.17
C ALA A 13 7.09 4.72 8.21
N ARG A 14 6.87 3.98 9.31
CA ARG A 14 5.60 3.32 9.59
C ARG A 14 4.48 4.36 9.74
N ARG A 15 3.30 4.03 9.23
CA ARG A 15 2.05 4.78 9.29
C ARG A 15 0.95 3.93 9.90
N PRO A 16 -0.09 4.54 10.48
CA PRO A 16 -1.34 3.86 10.80
C PRO A 16 -1.90 3.15 9.56
N ALA A 17 -2.51 1.98 9.74
CA ALA A 17 -3.07 1.20 8.63
C ALA A 17 -4.23 1.89 7.91
N ASP A 18 -4.88 2.83 8.59
CA ASP A 18 -6.00 3.63 8.09
C ASP A 18 -5.56 4.99 7.49
N ASP A 19 -4.27 5.34 7.50
CA ASP A 19 -3.74 6.57 6.87
C ASP A 19 -3.58 6.45 5.34
N LEU A 20 -4.65 6.06 4.65
CA LEU A 20 -4.62 5.87 3.19
C LEU A 20 -4.60 7.21 2.43
N ASP A 21 -5.23 8.26 2.96
CA ASP A 21 -5.19 9.60 2.37
C ASP A 21 -3.78 10.21 2.45
N GLY A 22 -3.13 10.10 3.61
CA GLY A 22 -1.75 10.53 3.79
C GLY A 22 -0.78 9.70 2.95
N PHE A 23 -1.07 8.42 2.75
CA PHE A 23 -0.31 7.55 1.84
C PHE A 23 -0.46 8.00 0.38
N ALA A 24 -1.70 8.24 -0.09
CA ALA A 24 -1.97 8.75 -1.43
C ALA A 24 -1.24 10.06 -1.72
N ALA A 25 -1.21 10.98 -0.75
CA ALA A 25 -0.47 12.24 -0.86
C ALA A 25 1.05 12.02 -0.98
N ASP A 26 1.63 11.00 -0.33
CA ASP A 26 3.05 10.66 -0.48
C ASP A 26 3.35 10.05 -1.85
N VAL A 27 2.49 9.17 -2.35
CA VAL A 27 2.61 8.63 -3.71
C VAL A 27 2.60 9.77 -4.73
N ALA A 28 1.60 10.66 -4.64
CA ALA A 28 1.45 11.81 -5.55
C ALA A 28 2.70 12.71 -5.55
N ARG A 29 3.24 13.04 -4.37
CA ARG A 29 4.47 13.83 -4.22
C ARG A 29 5.68 13.15 -4.88
N ARG A 30 5.82 11.83 -4.72
CA ARG A 30 6.97 11.08 -5.24
C ARG A 30 6.95 10.92 -6.75
N VAL A 31 5.76 10.92 -7.36
CA VAL A 31 5.62 10.77 -8.83
C VAL A 31 5.50 12.10 -9.57
N GLN A 32 5.45 13.21 -8.84
CA GLN A 32 5.37 14.54 -9.43
C GLN A 32 6.54 14.80 -10.39
N GLY A 33 6.21 15.11 -11.65
CA GLY A 33 7.20 15.41 -12.69
C GLY A 33 7.86 14.18 -13.33
N LEU A 34 7.47 12.96 -12.96
CA LEU A 34 7.95 11.74 -13.60
C LEU A 34 7.23 11.46 -14.94
N PRO A 35 7.82 10.65 -15.83
CA PRO A 35 7.13 10.14 -17.00
C PRO A 35 5.89 9.31 -16.62
N ALA A 36 4.95 9.19 -17.55
CA ALA A 36 3.67 8.51 -17.32
C ALA A 36 3.82 7.04 -16.89
N ARG A 37 2.99 6.63 -15.93
CA ARG A 37 2.86 5.26 -15.38
C ARG A 37 4.16 4.72 -14.74
N PRO A 38 4.79 5.44 -13.79
CA PRO A 38 5.89 4.89 -13.01
C PRO A 38 5.42 3.72 -12.13
N LEU A 39 6.35 2.87 -11.72
CA LEU A 39 6.16 1.91 -10.64
C LEU A 39 6.67 2.51 -9.33
N VAL A 40 5.79 2.60 -8.33
CA VAL A 40 6.10 3.11 -7.00
C VAL A 40 6.09 1.94 -6.02
N VAL A 41 7.21 1.70 -5.35
CA VAL A 41 7.40 0.56 -4.44
C VAL A 41 7.70 1.06 -3.02
N TYR A 42 6.98 0.52 -2.05
CA TYR A 42 7.12 0.86 -0.64
C TYR A 42 7.58 -0.31 0.24
N PRO A 43 8.01 -0.05 1.49
CA PRO A 43 8.55 -1.07 2.38
C PRO A 43 7.49 -2.00 2.98
N GLU A 44 7.97 -3.15 3.44
CA GLU A 44 7.23 -4.14 4.24
C GLU A 44 6.52 -3.49 5.44
N LEU A 45 5.24 -3.83 5.62
CA LEU A 45 4.39 -3.49 6.78
C LEU A 45 4.41 -2.01 7.20
N HIS A 46 4.80 -1.12 6.29
CA HIS A 46 4.87 0.31 6.59
C HIS A 46 3.47 0.93 6.74
N LEU A 47 2.44 0.31 6.15
CA LEU A 47 1.00 0.60 6.39
C LEU A 47 0.39 -0.35 7.44
N GLY A 48 1.21 -0.97 8.30
CA GLY A 48 0.75 -1.91 9.31
C GLY A 48 0.78 -1.34 10.74
N GLY A 49 0.70 -0.03 10.91
CA GLY A 49 0.61 0.60 12.24
C GLY A 49 -0.82 0.53 12.81
N GLY A 50 -0.93 0.71 14.13
CA GLY A 50 -2.24 0.68 14.80
C GLY A 50 -3.18 1.79 14.27
N PRO A 51 -4.45 1.48 13.98
CA PRO A 51 -5.40 2.45 13.45
C PRO A 51 -5.63 3.60 14.43
N GLY A 52 -5.83 4.81 13.91
CA GLY A 52 -5.97 6.02 14.73
C GLY A 52 -4.80 6.28 15.69
N GLY A 53 -3.63 5.66 15.46
CA GLY A 53 -2.48 5.75 16.37
C GLY A 53 -2.64 4.94 17.66
N SER A 54 -3.46 3.89 17.66
CA SER A 54 -3.63 2.99 18.82
C SER A 54 -2.31 2.36 19.28
N ASP A 55 -2.12 2.21 20.59
CA ASP A 55 -0.94 1.58 21.23
C ASP A 55 -0.95 0.03 21.16
N LEU A 56 -1.43 -0.55 20.05
CA LEU A 56 -1.36 -1.99 19.84
C LEU A 56 0.10 -2.45 19.82
N SER A 57 0.39 -3.52 20.55
CA SER A 57 1.71 -4.12 20.52
C SER A 57 2.00 -4.76 19.15
N PRO A 58 3.29 -4.96 18.80
CA PRO A 58 3.64 -5.68 17.58
C PRO A 58 3.02 -7.07 17.42
N ALA A 59 2.67 -7.74 18.53
CA ALA A 59 2.04 -9.04 18.52
C ALA A 59 0.51 -8.98 18.24
N GLU A 60 -0.14 -7.86 18.56
CA GLU A 60 -1.58 -7.67 18.36
C GLU A 60 -1.91 -7.11 16.98
N LEU A 61 -1.00 -6.32 16.40
CA LEU A 61 -1.18 -5.68 15.09
C LEU A 61 -1.65 -6.64 13.98
N PRO A 62 -1.06 -7.83 13.78
CA PRO A 62 -1.43 -8.70 12.67
C PRO A 62 -2.92 -9.09 12.71
N GLU A 63 -3.39 -9.55 13.88
CA GLU A 63 -4.77 -9.99 14.02
C GLU A 63 -5.76 -8.82 13.98
N ALA A 64 -5.39 -7.69 14.60
CA ALA A 64 -6.25 -6.51 14.72
C ALA A 64 -6.42 -5.72 13.41
N THR A 65 -5.47 -5.82 12.47
CA THR A 65 -5.45 -5.00 11.24
C THR A 65 -5.51 -5.82 9.95
N ALA A 66 -5.64 -7.15 10.06
CA ALA A 66 -5.77 -8.00 8.89
C ALA A 66 -7.11 -7.79 8.16
N GLU A 67 -7.04 -7.57 6.85
CA GLU A 67 -8.19 -7.43 5.95
C GLU A 67 -8.04 -8.37 4.74
N PRO A 68 -9.12 -8.86 4.13
CA PRO A 68 -9.06 -9.68 2.93
C PRO A 68 -8.66 -8.86 1.68
N LEU A 69 -8.19 -9.54 0.62
CA LEU A 69 -7.82 -8.96 -0.70
C LEU A 69 -9.01 -8.63 -1.63
N ASP A 70 -10.15 -8.34 -1.04
CA ASP A 70 -11.34 -7.76 -1.67
C ASP A 70 -12.01 -6.75 -0.70
N GLY A 71 -11.28 -6.38 0.35
CA GLY A 71 -11.75 -5.52 1.43
C GLY A 71 -11.58 -4.03 1.16
N PRO A 72 -11.90 -3.19 2.16
CA PRO A 72 -11.80 -1.74 2.08
C PRO A 72 -10.39 -1.24 1.73
N ARG A 73 -9.35 -1.78 2.36
CA ARG A 73 -7.96 -1.39 2.05
C ARG A 73 -7.56 -1.73 0.61
N ASP A 74 -7.92 -2.92 0.12
CA ASP A 74 -7.64 -3.34 -1.26
C ASP A 74 -8.30 -2.39 -2.27
N THR A 75 -9.59 -2.12 -2.08
CA THR A 75 -10.37 -1.18 -2.90
C THR A 75 -9.74 0.22 -2.91
N ALA A 76 -9.31 0.71 -1.76
CA ALA A 76 -8.71 2.04 -1.63
C ALA A 76 -7.32 2.11 -2.29
N LEU A 77 -6.48 1.08 -2.16
CA LEU A 77 -5.17 1.02 -2.79
C LEU A 77 -5.28 0.94 -4.33
N ALA A 78 -6.21 0.13 -4.85
CA ALA A 78 -6.54 0.08 -6.27
C ALA A 78 -6.97 1.47 -6.77
N ARG A 79 -7.85 2.16 -6.02
CA ARG A 79 -8.27 3.51 -6.35
C ARG A 79 -7.11 4.51 -6.36
N ILE A 80 -6.18 4.45 -5.42
CA ILE A 80 -4.99 5.32 -5.42
C ILE A 80 -4.16 5.09 -6.68
N ALA A 81 -3.96 3.84 -7.08
CA ALA A 81 -3.23 3.49 -8.30
C ALA A 81 -3.91 4.06 -9.56
N ALA A 82 -5.23 3.90 -9.65
CA ALA A 82 -6.06 4.43 -10.73
C ALA A 82 -6.07 5.98 -10.78
N ASP A 83 -6.34 6.63 -9.65
CA ASP A 83 -6.45 8.09 -9.54
C ASP A 83 -5.13 8.79 -9.90
N LEU A 84 -3.98 8.15 -9.58
CA LEU A 84 -2.64 8.68 -9.90
C LEU A 84 -2.06 8.13 -11.22
N GLY A 85 -2.69 7.14 -11.82
CA GLY A 85 -2.23 6.48 -13.05
C GLY A 85 -0.85 5.82 -12.90
N VAL A 86 -0.60 5.15 -11.77
CA VAL A 86 0.69 4.54 -11.42
C VAL A 86 0.56 3.02 -11.26
N TRP A 87 1.66 2.28 -11.51
CA TRP A 87 1.77 0.96 -10.91
C TRP A 87 2.13 1.14 -9.44
N LEU A 88 1.38 0.53 -8.54
CA LEU A 88 1.55 0.71 -7.11
C LEU A 88 1.86 -0.62 -6.42
N ALA A 89 3.05 -0.73 -5.85
CA ALA A 89 3.37 -1.73 -4.84
C ALA A 89 3.45 -1.00 -3.49
N PRO A 90 2.35 -0.98 -2.70
CA PRO A 90 2.26 -0.17 -1.49
C PRO A 90 3.02 -0.79 -0.31
N GLY A 91 4.02 -1.62 -0.59
CA GLY A 91 4.62 -2.49 0.41
C GLY A 91 3.68 -3.61 0.80
N SER A 92 3.97 -4.25 1.91
CA SER A 92 3.14 -5.33 2.41
C SER A 92 2.22 -4.88 3.54
N PHE A 93 1.15 -5.63 3.74
CA PHE A 93 0.14 -5.44 4.77
C PHE A 93 -0.33 -6.81 5.29
N PHE A 94 -1.03 -6.80 6.42
CA PHE A 94 -1.61 -8.01 6.99
C PHE A 94 -2.87 -8.40 6.21
N GLU A 95 -2.82 -9.50 5.46
CA GLU A 95 -3.97 -10.06 4.76
C GLU A 95 -4.67 -11.09 5.66
N ARG A 96 -6.01 -11.04 5.71
CA ARG A 96 -6.82 -12.16 6.21
C ARG A 96 -7.13 -13.10 5.06
N GLY A 97 -6.46 -14.24 5.02
CA GLY A 97 -6.68 -15.26 4.00
C GLY A 97 -8.04 -15.96 4.16
N ALA A 98 -8.50 -16.62 3.09
CA ALA A 98 -9.74 -17.38 3.10
C ALA A 98 -9.72 -18.58 4.08
N ASP A 99 -8.54 -19.02 4.49
CA ASP A 99 -8.33 -20.04 5.53
C ASP A 99 -8.35 -19.47 6.96
N GLY A 100 -8.61 -18.16 7.11
CA GLY A 100 -8.64 -17.44 8.37
C GLY A 100 -7.26 -17.02 8.90
N ARG A 101 -6.16 -17.41 8.24
CA ARG A 101 -4.81 -17.07 8.68
C ARG A 101 -4.44 -15.64 8.29
N VAL A 102 -3.50 -15.06 9.05
CA VAL A 102 -2.90 -13.78 8.70
C VAL A 102 -1.63 -14.00 7.89
N HIS A 103 -1.55 -13.34 6.73
CA HIS A 103 -0.39 -13.35 5.86
C HIS A 103 0.25 -11.96 5.80
N ASN A 104 1.57 -11.92 5.66
CA ASN A 104 2.28 -10.70 5.27
C ASN A 104 2.31 -10.66 3.75
N THR A 105 1.43 -9.86 3.16
CA THR A 105 1.13 -9.90 1.72
C THR A 105 1.56 -8.62 1.03
N ALA A 106 2.31 -8.74 -0.07
CA ALA A 106 2.68 -7.64 -0.95
C ALA A 106 1.89 -7.72 -2.27
N ALA A 107 0.86 -6.88 -2.40
CA ALA A 107 0.06 -6.77 -3.62
C ALA A 107 0.65 -5.74 -4.60
N VAL A 108 0.26 -5.83 -5.87
CA VAL A 108 0.62 -4.85 -6.91
C VAL A 108 -0.65 -4.45 -7.65
N TYR A 109 -0.92 -3.16 -7.69
CA TYR A 109 -2.07 -2.54 -8.34
C TYR A 109 -1.67 -1.90 -9.66
N SER A 110 -2.57 -1.99 -10.63
CA SER A 110 -2.32 -1.48 -11.98
C SER A 110 -2.64 0.02 -12.05
N PRO A 111 -2.17 0.74 -13.08
CA PRO A 111 -2.60 2.12 -13.33
C PRO A 111 -4.10 2.30 -13.58
N ASP A 112 -4.83 1.20 -13.76
CA ASP A 112 -6.28 1.19 -13.95
C ASP A 112 -7.03 0.71 -12.69
N GLY A 113 -6.29 0.46 -11.59
CA GLY A 113 -6.76 -0.26 -10.38
C GLY A 113 -6.11 -1.63 -10.30
#